data_AF-A0A813I5D5-F1
#
_entry.id   AF-A0A813I5D5-F1
#
_cell.length_a   1.000
_cell.length_b   1.000
_cell.length_c   1.000
_cell.angle_alpha   90.00
_cell.angle_beta   90.00
_cell.angle_gamma   90.00
#
_symmetry.space_group_name_H-M   'P 1'
#
loop_
_entity.id
_entity.type
_entity.pdbx_description
1 polymer ?
#
loop_
_entity_poly.entity_id
_entity_poly.type
_entity_poly.pdbx_seq_one_letter_code
_entity_poly.pdbx_strand_id
1 'polypeptide(L)'
;MDSVTAEAGAASARRKSCLQAVIDAESPLDILALTLQNARELDALTAVTALEAIARHPQRHVVERDMRFAKLVFDINYMLHSSYRQFRARELARCAWAFASLGLKHPTMMYCIGMEVAKKASEFKVSELSSLLLAFAHARIRDLGMMETATLELVRRIGQCTPKDLADVAWALAMLRYNSNRTMAAISDATGSLMKDFSSAQLAQVIWSLDAFGHQRLVRDLLRSCAPVKEQTSQGAVRFSDRSEILAAAGIFGQAPSLEDQLDLCFMQPVAMTLTGIASGQAISSSHFRGLAEKAPHLGFIHTARVLQPTGVRVTSGRKRCPGWAVEARDLIRSIFDDSEPLETMPMSDKEERVSIPVVDKNTYQRNMADFGVDNFGKIGGRCLLNQLGIGRAGDHWVAQAKQFIAAWADGVGKRSDDWKANTIHRRIYVFAEYHFASTLWPMAPLLEGTSFQLNGLRSDPEMARRPWLCAVPLPISKWVDRTLCAEFQLLVEVCEMLNRSGIEMTSPELRHSVYGYMNMYLSEPSCVSCVGGMKQFQTLFPGVDLLVECSSVVEPLMARMEMDLASRVREDTQTT
;
A
#
# COMPACT_ATOMS: atom_id res chain seq x y z
N MET A 1 37.77 -32.24 12.99
CA MET A 1 37.83 -30.95 12.27
C MET A 1 37.82 -31.16 10.76
N ASP A 2 38.54 -32.17 10.24
CA ASP A 2 38.63 -32.45 8.79
C ASP A 2 37.32 -32.91 8.11
N SER A 3 36.38 -33.52 8.85
CA SER A 3 35.08 -33.92 8.30
C SER A 3 34.13 -32.73 8.08
N VAL A 4 34.13 -31.75 9.00
CA VAL A 4 33.26 -30.57 8.93
C VAL A 4 33.73 -29.60 7.83
N THR A 5 35.05 -29.48 7.63
CA THR A 5 35.62 -28.67 6.55
C THR A 5 35.40 -29.31 5.18
N ALA A 6 35.49 -30.64 5.07
CA ALA A 6 35.17 -31.36 3.84
C ALA A 6 33.67 -31.27 3.48
N GLU A 7 32.78 -31.38 4.46
CA GLU A 7 31.33 -31.27 4.26
C GLU A 7 30.91 -29.84 3.86
N ALA A 8 31.53 -28.82 4.48
CA ALA A 8 31.33 -27.42 4.10
C ALA A 8 31.83 -27.12 2.67
N GLY A 9 32.97 -27.70 2.27
CA GLY A 9 33.49 -27.61 0.89
C GLY A 9 32.56 -28.24 -0.14
N ALA A 10 32.04 -29.43 0.16
CA ALA A 10 31.08 -30.13 -0.71
C ALA A 10 29.75 -29.36 -0.84
N ALA A 11 29.22 -28.80 0.25
CA ALA A 11 28.03 -27.96 0.23
C ALA A 11 28.24 -26.64 -0.54
N SER A 12 29.45 -26.07 -0.53
CA SER A 12 29.77 -24.90 -1.34
C SER A 12 29.84 -25.24 -2.84
N ALA A 13 30.38 -26.40 -3.21
CA ALA A 13 30.44 -26.84 -4.60
C ALA A 13 29.04 -27.11 -5.17
N ARG A 14 28.17 -27.77 -4.38
CA ARG A 14 26.77 -28.01 -4.76
C ARG A 14 25.97 -26.71 -4.93
N ARG A 15 26.16 -25.71 -4.06
CA ARG A 15 25.57 -24.37 -4.24
C ARG A 15 25.99 -23.70 -5.54
N LYS A 16 27.28 -23.72 -5.88
CA LYS A 16 27.77 -23.17 -7.16
C LYS A 16 27.18 -23.89 -8.36
N SER A 17 27.10 -25.22 -8.30
CA SER A 17 26.50 -26.04 -9.35
C SER A 17 25.01 -25.72 -9.53
N CYS A 18 24.25 -25.63 -8.44
CA CYS A 18 22.83 -25.26 -8.47
C CYS A 18 22.61 -23.87 -9.05
N LEU A 19 23.43 -22.87 -8.65
CA LEU A 19 23.37 -21.53 -9.21
C LEU A 19 23.60 -21.53 -10.72
N GLN A 20 24.62 -22.25 -11.20
CA GLN A 20 24.90 -22.34 -12.63
C GLN A 20 23.74 -23.02 -13.39
N ALA A 21 23.19 -24.11 -12.86
CA ALA A 21 22.05 -24.78 -13.45
C ALA A 21 20.80 -23.88 -13.52
N VAL A 22 20.56 -23.04 -12.52
CA VAL A 22 19.46 -22.05 -12.54
C VAL A 22 19.68 -20.98 -13.61
N ILE A 23 20.92 -20.56 -13.82
CA ILE A 23 21.28 -19.57 -14.86
C ILE A 23 21.07 -20.16 -16.26
N ASP A 24 21.42 -21.44 -16.46
CA ASP A 24 21.37 -22.12 -17.75
C ASP A 24 19.99 -22.71 -18.08
N ALA A 25 19.03 -22.66 -17.14
CA ALA A 25 17.71 -23.23 -17.33
C ALA A 25 16.89 -22.48 -18.41
N GLU A 26 16.33 -23.24 -19.35
CA GLU A 26 15.60 -22.69 -20.50
C GLU A 26 14.14 -22.33 -20.19
N SER A 27 13.55 -22.87 -19.11
CA SER A 27 12.16 -22.61 -18.76
C SER A 27 11.94 -22.28 -17.27
N PRO A 28 10.89 -21.49 -16.94
CA PRO A 28 10.51 -21.23 -15.55
C PRO A 28 10.19 -22.50 -14.76
N LEU A 29 9.66 -23.54 -15.40
CA LEU A 29 9.33 -24.81 -14.73
C LEU A 29 10.59 -25.60 -14.37
N ASP A 30 11.63 -25.52 -15.19
CA ASP A 30 12.93 -26.14 -14.92
C ASP A 30 13.64 -25.42 -13.76
N ILE A 31 13.60 -24.08 -13.75
CA ILE A 31 14.08 -23.28 -12.62
C ILE A 31 13.40 -23.72 -11.31
N LEU A 32 12.09 -23.91 -11.33
CA LEU A 32 11.34 -24.39 -10.16
C LEU A 32 11.70 -25.83 -9.77
N ALA A 33 11.93 -26.72 -10.74
CA ALA A 33 12.38 -28.07 -10.45
C ALA A 33 13.77 -28.07 -9.78
N LEU A 34 14.71 -27.27 -10.30
CA LEU A 34 16.07 -27.13 -9.77
C LEU A 34 16.08 -26.56 -8.35
N THR A 35 15.31 -25.52 -8.09
CA THR A 35 15.19 -24.94 -6.74
C THR A 35 14.60 -25.92 -5.73
N LEU A 36 13.61 -26.72 -6.13
CA LEU A 36 13.01 -27.74 -5.27
C LEU A 36 13.96 -28.92 -5.00
N GLN A 37 14.65 -29.42 -6.04
CA GLN A 37 15.64 -30.50 -5.90
C GLN A 37 16.78 -30.12 -4.95
N ASN A 38 17.13 -28.84 -4.91
CA ASN A 38 18.21 -28.30 -4.08
C ASN A 38 17.73 -27.54 -2.84
N ALA A 39 16.47 -27.72 -2.42
CA ALA A 39 15.83 -26.90 -1.39
C ALA A 39 16.58 -26.84 -0.04
N ARG A 40 17.32 -27.90 0.33
CA ARG A 40 18.12 -27.93 1.57
C ARG A 40 19.33 -27.01 1.54
N GLU A 41 19.92 -26.82 0.37
CA GLU A 41 21.16 -26.07 0.19
C GLU A 41 20.95 -24.71 -0.49
N LEU A 42 19.71 -24.41 -0.90
CA LEU A 42 19.31 -23.18 -1.56
C LEU A 42 19.64 -21.95 -0.70
N ASP A 43 20.59 -21.13 -1.17
CA ASP A 43 20.97 -19.87 -0.53
C ASP A 43 20.26 -18.65 -1.15
N ALA A 44 20.39 -17.49 -0.48
CA ALA A 44 19.73 -16.26 -0.89
C ALA A 44 20.10 -15.86 -2.33
N LEU A 45 21.38 -16.00 -2.69
CA LEU A 45 21.87 -15.70 -4.04
C LEU A 45 21.17 -16.56 -5.09
N THR A 46 21.11 -17.88 -4.88
CA THR A 46 20.50 -18.81 -5.83
C THR A 46 18.98 -18.62 -5.89
N ALA A 47 18.32 -18.45 -4.75
CA ALA A 47 16.88 -18.21 -4.69
C ALA A 47 16.46 -16.91 -5.39
N VAL A 48 17.19 -15.81 -5.14
CA VAL A 48 16.93 -14.53 -5.82
C VAL A 48 17.25 -14.60 -7.31
N THR A 49 18.30 -15.34 -7.70
CA THR A 49 18.64 -15.53 -9.12
C THR A 49 17.55 -16.33 -9.84
N ALA A 50 17.02 -17.38 -9.21
CA ALA A 50 15.88 -18.13 -9.73
C ALA A 50 14.64 -17.24 -9.88
N LEU A 51 14.30 -16.46 -8.86
CA LEU A 51 13.15 -15.55 -8.90
C LEU A 51 13.29 -14.49 -10.00
N GLU A 52 14.48 -13.91 -10.15
CA GLU A 52 14.76 -12.93 -11.18
C GLU A 52 14.71 -13.53 -12.59
N ALA A 53 15.28 -14.73 -12.78
CA ALA A 53 15.24 -15.45 -14.05
C ALA A 53 13.78 -15.72 -14.46
N ILE A 54 12.94 -16.17 -13.52
CA ILE A 54 11.49 -16.33 -13.74
C ILE A 54 10.85 -14.98 -14.10
N ALA A 55 11.15 -13.90 -13.37
CA ALA A 55 10.58 -12.57 -13.64
C ALA A 55 10.91 -12.04 -15.05
N ARG A 56 12.12 -12.30 -15.54
CA ARG A 56 12.56 -11.89 -16.88
C ARG A 56 11.97 -12.77 -18.00
N HIS A 57 11.54 -13.98 -17.69
CA HIS A 57 11.14 -14.95 -18.70
C HIS A 57 9.79 -14.58 -19.37
N PRO A 58 9.65 -14.69 -20.72
CA PRO A 58 8.39 -14.41 -21.42
C PRO A 58 7.22 -15.28 -20.94
N GLN A 59 7.50 -16.55 -20.61
CA GLN A 59 6.51 -17.51 -20.13
C GLN A 59 6.29 -17.46 -18.60
N ARG A 60 6.69 -16.40 -17.90
CA ARG A 60 6.53 -16.29 -16.42
C ARG A 60 5.10 -16.54 -15.89
N HIS A 61 4.08 -16.31 -16.72
CA HIS A 61 2.68 -16.55 -16.36
C HIS A 61 2.37 -18.03 -16.09
N VAL A 62 3.16 -18.97 -16.63
CA VAL A 62 2.92 -20.43 -16.45
C VAL A 62 3.13 -20.88 -15.00
N VAL A 63 3.87 -20.11 -14.20
CA VAL A 63 4.18 -20.47 -12.80
C VAL A 63 3.28 -19.80 -11.77
N GLU A 64 2.37 -18.91 -12.18
CA GLU A 64 1.54 -18.11 -11.26
C GLU A 64 0.69 -18.95 -10.29
N ARG A 65 0.32 -20.18 -10.69
CA ARG A 65 -0.46 -21.13 -9.89
C ARG A 65 0.33 -22.38 -9.50
N ASP A 66 1.65 -22.39 -9.71
CA ASP A 66 2.50 -23.53 -9.39
C ASP A 66 2.90 -23.53 -7.90
N MET A 67 2.67 -24.64 -7.21
CA MET A 67 3.02 -24.77 -5.78
C MET A 67 4.52 -24.64 -5.51
N ARG A 68 5.38 -24.99 -6.48
CA ARG A 68 6.84 -24.85 -6.38
C ARG A 68 7.25 -23.39 -6.41
N PHE A 69 6.54 -22.57 -7.18
CA PHE A 69 6.75 -21.14 -7.19
C PHE A 69 6.34 -20.50 -5.86
N ALA A 70 5.20 -20.91 -5.31
CA ALA A 70 4.78 -20.51 -3.96
C ALA A 70 5.82 -20.92 -2.91
N LYS A 71 6.40 -22.12 -3.02
CA LYS A 71 7.49 -22.59 -2.15
C LYS A 71 8.75 -21.74 -2.27
N LEU A 72 9.18 -21.38 -3.49
CA LEU A 72 10.35 -20.51 -3.69
C LEU A 72 10.14 -19.12 -3.05
N VAL A 73 8.96 -18.53 -3.23
CA VAL A 73 8.60 -17.25 -2.59
C VAL A 73 8.60 -17.38 -1.06
N PHE A 74 8.05 -18.47 -0.53
CA PHE A 74 8.07 -18.77 0.91
C PHE A 74 9.51 -18.92 1.44
N ASP A 75 10.38 -19.60 0.70
CA ASP A 75 11.78 -19.79 1.09
C ASP A 75 12.54 -18.45 1.12
N ILE A 76 12.35 -17.59 0.12
CA ILE A 76 12.92 -16.24 0.12
C ILE A 76 12.40 -15.43 1.32
N ASN A 77 11.10 -15.50 1.60
CA ASN A 77 10.51 -14.86 2.77
C ASN A 77 11.15 -15.36 4.08
N TYR A 78 11.28 -16.68 4.24
CA TYR A 78 11.92 -17.28 5.41
C TYR A 78 13.39 -16.84 5.53
N MET A 79 14.13 -16.78 4.43
CA MET A 79 15.51 -16.30 4.42
C MET A 79 15.61 -14.83 4.85
N LEU A 80 14.72 -13.95 4.38
CA LEU A 80 14.70 -12.54 4.77
C LEU A 80 14.46 -12.34 6.28
N HIS A 81 13.69 -13.23 6.90
CA HIS A 81 13.37 -13.17 8.34
C HIS A 81 14.39 -13.89 9.23
N SER A 82 15.20 -14.78 8.67
CA SER A 82 16.18 -15.56 9.43
C SER A 82 17.55 -14.88 9.43
N SER A 83 18.04 -14.52 10.62
CA SER A 83 19.37 -13.90 10.81
C SER A 83 20.54 -14.79 10.31
N TYR A 84 20.27 -16.04 9.96
CA TYR A 84 21.24 -17.06 9.55
C TYR A 84 21.65 -16.99 8.07
N ARG A 85 20.89 -16.32 7.19
CA ARG A 85 21.23 -16.20 5.76
C ARG A 85 21.15 -14.74 5.31
N GLN A 86 22.28 -14.04 5.42
CA GLN A 86 22.34 -12.60 5.15
C GLN A 86 22.25 -12.31 3.64
N PHE A 87 21.21 -11.58 3.24
CA PHE A 87 21.15 -10.98 1.92
C PHE A 87 22.20 -9.88 1.79
N ARG A 88 22.91 -9.87 0.68
CA ARG A 88 23.75 -8.75 0.24
C ARG A 88 22.86 -7.62 -0.30
N ALA A 89 23.36 -6.39 -0.27
CA ALA A 89 22.68 -5.23 -0.84
C ALA A 89 22.11 -5.47 -2.26
N ARG A 90 22.95 -6.02 -3.16
CA ARG A 90 22.53 -6.37 -4.53
C ARG A 90 21.38 -7.38 -4.58
N GLU A 91 21.36 -8.36 -3.68
CA GLU A 91 20.32 -9.39 -3.65
C GLU A 91 18.99 -8.80 -3.18
N LEU A 92 19.00 -7.84 -2.26
CA LEU A 92 17.81 -7.10 -1.83
C LEU A 92 17.18 -6.31 -2.98
N ALA A 93 17.99 -5.57 -3.74
CA ALA A 93 17.51 -4.81 -4.89
C ALA A 93 16.94 -5.71 -6.00
N ARG A 94 17.63 -6.81 -6.33
CA ARG A 94 17.18 -7.81 -7.32
C ARG A 94 15.90 -8.50 -6.87
N CYS A 95 15.79 -8.84 -5.59
CA CYS A 95 14.60 -9.41 -5.00
C CYS A 95 13.41 -8.45 -5.15
N ALA A 96 13.54 -7.20 -4.68
CA ALA A 96 12.48 -6.20 -4.82
C ALA A 96 12.02 -6.02 -6.28
N TRP A 97 12.97 -5.93 -7.22
CA TRP A 97 12.67 -5.82 -8.65
C TRP A 97 11.89 -7.02 -9.19
N ALA A 98 12.31 -8.24 -8.83
CA ALA A 98 11.63 -9.45 -9.28
C ALA A 98 10.20 -9.53 -8.73
N PHE A 99 10.00 -9.18 -7.45
CA PHE A 99 8.67 -9.09 -6.84
C PHE A 99 7.77 -8.09 -7.57
N ALA A 100 8.28 -6.88 -7.82
CA ALA A 100 7.54 -5.85 -8.56
C ALA A 100 7.19 -6.30 -9.98
N SER A 101 8.14 -6.92 -10.69
CA SER A 101 7.98 -7.37 -12.08
C SER A 101 7.00 -8.53 -12.23
N LEU A 102 6.97 -9.42 -11.24
CA LEU A 102 6.03 -10.54 -11.18
C LEU A 102 4.64 -10.12 -10.66
N GLY A 103 4.45 -8.85 -10.29
CA GLY A 103 3.20 -8.37 -9.69
C GLY A 103 2.88 -9.05 -8.36
N LEU A 104 3.90 -9.57 -7.66
CA LEU A 104 3.76 -10.20 -6.36
C LEU A 104 3.51 -9.11 -5.32
N LYS A 105 2.24 -8.91 -4.99
CA LYS A 105 1.84 -7.99 -3.92
C LYS A 105 2.13 -8.64 -2.56
N HIS A 106 3.35 -8.47 -2.06
CA HIS A 106 3.76 -8.94 -0.74
C HIS A 106 4.31 -7.78 0.12
N PRO A 107 3.45 -6.86 0.61
CA PRO A 107 3.87 -5.67 1.34
C PRO A 107 4.80 -5.95 2.52
N THR A 108 4.54 -7.02 3.28
CA THR A 108 5.38 -7.43 4.41
C THR A 108 6.82 -7.76 3.99
N MET A 109 7.01 -8.40 2.84
CA MET A 109 8.37 -8.76 2.36
C MET A 109 9.10 -7.53 1.87
N MET A 110 8.40 -6.65 1.13
CA MET A 110 8.96 -5.39 0.67
C MET A 110 9.33 -4.49 1.87
N TYR A 111 8.54 -4.49 2.94
CA TYR A 111 8.89 -3.83 4.19
C TYR A 111 10.14 -4.44 4.85
N CYS A 112 10.25 -5.78 4.92
CA CYS A 112 11.47 -6.43 5.43
C CYS A 112 12.71 -6.08 4.60
N ILE A 113 12.58 -6.02 3.26
CA ILE A 113 13.63 -5.53 2.38
C ILE A 113 13.97 -4.08 2.75
N GLY A 114 12.97 -3.22 2.97
CA GLY A 114 13.16 -1.84 3.40
C GLY A 114 13.93 -1.70 4.72
N MET A 115 13.61 -2.53 5.72
CA MET A 115 14.34 -2.58 6.99
C MET A 115 15.81 -3.00 6.81
N GLU A 116 16.08 -4.00 5.97
CA GLU A 116 17.46 -4.43 5.70
C GLU A 116 18.24 -3.38 4.88
N VAL A 117 17.57 -2.68 3.97
CA VAL A 117 18.15 -1.53 3.25
C VAL A 117 18.54 -0.44 4.23
N ALA A 118 17.69 -0.13 5.21
CA ALA A 118 17.99 0.90 6.21
C ALA A 118 19.27 0.59 7.00
N LYS A 119 19.54 -0.69 7.28
CA LYS A 119 20.76 -1.14 7.98
C LYS A 119 22.01 -1.12 7.10
N LYS A 120 21.85 -1.38 5.79
CA LYS A 120 22.97 -1.64 4.86
C LYS A 120 23.12 -0.60 3.76
N ALA A 121 22.47 0.55 3.86
CA ALA A 121 22.37 1.53 2.77
C ALA A 121 23.72 1.91 2.15
N SER A 122 24.77 2.05 2.96
CA SER A 122 26.13 2.35 2.51
C SER A 122 26.78 1.24 1.67
N GLU A 123 26.33 -0.01 1.79
CA GLU A 123 26.84 -1.16 1.02
C GLU A 123 26.27 -1.21 -0.41
N PHE A 124 25.13 -0.57 -0.67
CA PHE A 124 24.52 -0.56 -2.00
C PHE A 124 25.35 0.30 -2.96
N LYS A 125 25.41 -0.11 -4.23
CA LYS A 125 25.80 0.79 -5.32
C LYS A 125 24.67 1.78 -5.62
N VAL A 126 25.00 2.94 -6.18
CA VAL A 126 23.99 3.94 -6.56
C VAL A 126 22.96 3.41 -7.57
N SER A 127 23.38 2.56 -8.52
CA SER A 127 22.47 1.90 -9.47
C SER A 127 21.58 0.85 -8.81
N GLU A 128 22.04 0.22 -7.73
CA GLU A 128 21.24 -0.73 -6.95
C GLU A 128 20.18 0.01 -6.11
N LEU A 129 20.52 1.18 -5.53
CA LEU A 129 19.56 2.06 -4.85
C LEU A 129 18.52 2.62 -5.82
N SER A 130 18.94 3.04 -7.01
CA SER A 130 18.05 3.49 -8.09
C SER A 130 17.05 2.38 -8.48
N SER A 131 17.57 1.18 -8.77
CA SER A 131 16.74 0.02 -9.12
C SER A 131 15.80 -0.38 -7.98
N LEU A 132 16.24 -0.25 -6.72
CA LEU A 132 15.43 -0.53 -5.54
C LEU A 132 14.25 0.44 -5.45
N LEU A 133 14.49 1.76 -5.54
CA LEU A 133 13.42 2.76 -5.51
C LEU A 133 12.41 2.52 -6.63
N LEU A 134 12.88 2.23 -7.85
CA LEU A 134 12.01 1.94 -8.98
C LEU A 134 11.21 0.64 -8.77
N ALA A 135 11.79 -0.37 -8.13
CA ALA A 135 11.07 -1.59 -7.76
C ALA A 135 9.93 -1.32 -6.77
N PHE A 136 10.18 -0.54 -5.72
CA PHE A 136 9.14 -0.12 -4.77
C PHE A 136 8.05 0.71 -5.47
N ALA A 137 8.45 1.59 -6.39
CA ALA A 137 7.54 2.38 -7.21
C ALA A 137 6.61 1.51 -8.06
N HIS A 138 7.16 0.54 -8.80
CA HIS A 138 6.37 -0.40 -9.61
C HIS A 138 5.48 -1.31 -8.75
N ALA A 139 5.96 -1.72 -7.58
CA ALA A 139 5.15 -2.46 -6.60
C ALA A 139 4.07 -1.60 -5.94
N ARG A 140 4.12 -0.27 -6.10
CA ARG A 140 3.23 0.72 -5.46
C ARG A 140 3.26 0.66 -3.94
N ILE A 141 4.42 0.38 -3.36
CA ILE A 141 4.62 0.24 -1.91
C ILE A 141 5.44 1.42 -1.41
N ARG A 142 4.86 2.19 -0.49
CA ARG A 142 5.49 3.36 0.12
C ARG A 142 6.05 2.97 1.49
N ASP A 143 7.35 2.79 1.56
CA ASP A 143 8.11 2.63 2.80
C ASP A 143 8.91 3.92 3.04
N LEU A 144 8.44 4.76 3.97
CA LEU A 144 9.04 6.08 4.21
C LEU A 144 10.48 5.96 4.71
N GLY A 145 10.77 5.03 5.62
CA GLY A 145 12.10 4.84 6.19
C GLY A 145 13.11 4.37 5.15
N MET A 146 12.71 3.42 4.30
CA MET A 146 13.54 2.97 3.17
C MET A 146 13.77 4.10 2.16
N MET A 147 12.72 4.83 1.76
CA MET A 147 12.85 5.93 0.79
C MET A 147 13.75 7.04 1.32
N GLU A 148 13.58 7.45 2.57
CA GLU A 148 14.43 8.45 3.21
C GLU A 148 15.89 7.99 3.25
N THR A 149 16.14 6.77 3.73
CA THR A 149 17.51 6.24 3.82
C THR A 149 18.16 6.12 2.43
N ALA A 150 17.45 5.57 1.44
CA ALA A 150 17.95 5.41 0.08
C ALA A 150 18.22 6.76 -0.59
N THR A 151 17.33 7.74 -0.42
CA THR A 151 17.50 9.07 -1.02
C THR A 151 18.59 9.89 -0.34
N LEU A 152 18.76 9.79 0.97
CA LEU A 152 19.89 10.40 1.69
C LEU A 152 21.23 9.86 1.18
N GLU A 153 21.32 8.53 1.05
CA GLU A 153 22.54 7.88 0.60
C GLU A 153 22.84 8.14 -0.89
N LEU A 154 21.80 8.23 -1.73
CA LEU A 154 21.92 8.70 -3.11
C LEU A 154 22.44 10.13 -3.19
N VAL A 155 21.90 11.06 -2.39
CA VAL A 155 22.37 12.45 -2.37
C VAL A 155 23.84 12.54 -1.95
N ARG A 156 24.28 11.74 -0.98
CA ARG A 156 25.69 11.67 -0.54
C ARG A 156 26.64 11.25 -1.66
N ARG A 157 26.16 10.41 -2.59
CA ARG A 157 26.94 9.85 -3.70
C ARG A 157 26.42 10.29 -5.07
N ILE A 158 25.74 11.43 -5.14
CA ILE A 158 25.02 11.86 -6.36
C ILE A 158 25.96 12.01 -7.57
N GLY A 159 27.22 12.39 -7.35
CA GLY A 159 28.23 12.48 -8.40
C GLY A 159 28.66 11.13 -9.01
N GLN A 160 28.25 10.00 -8.41
CA GLN A 160 28.46 8.66 -8.96
C GLN A 160 27.27 8.17 -9.79
N CYS A 161 26.14 8.88 -9.77
CA CYS A 161 24.94 8.50 -10.49
C CYS A 161 25.10 8.75 -11.99
N THR A 162 24.67 7.78 -12.79
CA THR A 162 24.55 7.96 -14.25
C THR A 162 23.30 8.78 -14.59
N PRO A 163 23.20 9.33 -15.82
CA PRO A 163 21.95 9.93 -16.31
C PRO A 163 20.72 9.04 -16.15
N LYS A 164 20.90 7.72 -16.38
CA LYS A 164 19.86 6.73 -16.17
C LYS A 164 19.43 6.64 -14.71
N ASP A 165 20.39 6.59 -13.78
CA ASP A 165 20.09 6.51 -12.35
C ASP A 165 19.31 7.73 -11.87
N LEU A 166 19.73 8.94 -12.28
CA LEU A 166 19.04 10.19 -11.91
C LEU A 166 17.59 10.22 -12.42
N ALA A 167 17.37 9.81 -13.68
CA ALA A 167 16.04 9.75 -14.27
C ALA A 167 15.14 8.70 -13.60
N ASP A 168 15.67 7.49 -13.38
CA ASP A 168 14.94 6.39 -12.72
C ASP A 168 14.58 6.76 -11.27
N VAL A 169 15.51 7.39 -10.52
CA VAL A 169 15.23 7.87 -9.15
C VAL A 169 14.15 8.95 -9.16
N ALA A 170 14.28 9.98 -9.99
CA ALA A 170 13.28 11.06 -10.07
C ALA A 170 11.88 10.49 -10.37
N TRP A 171 11.81 9.58 -11.34
CA TRP A 171 10.58 8.90 -11.74
C TRP A 171 10.00 8.02 -10.64
N ALA A 172 10.84 7.22 -9.98
CA ALA A 172 10.43 6.38 -8.86
C ALA A 172 9.85 7.21 -7.71
N LEU A 173 10.49 8.33 -7.37
CA LEU A 173 9.99 9.24 -6.34
C LEU A 173 8.65 9.88 -6.74
N ALA A 174 8.48 10.26 -8.01
CA ALA A 174 7.21 10.75 -8.54
C ALA A 174 6.08 9.70 -8.44
N MET A 175 6.36 8.45 -8.82
CA MET A 175 5.44 7.32 -8.66
C MET A 175 5.04 7.07 -7.19
N LEU A 176 6.03 7.14 -6.29
CA LEU A 176 5.85 6.93 -4.85
C LEU A 176 5.28 8.16 -4.12
N ARG A 177 5.12 9.29 -4.83
CA ARG A 177 4.68 10.57 -4.28
C ARG A 177 5.52 11.00 -3.07
N TYR A 178 6.84 10.80 -3.16
CA TYR A 178 7.80 11.19 -2.13
C TYR A 178 8.55 12.44 -2.57
N ASN A 179 8.11 13.61 -2.08
CA ASN A 179 8.71 14.89 -2.43
C ASN A 179 9.80 15.28 -1.43
N SER A 180 11.05 14.92 -1.73
CA SER A 180 12.23 15.43 -1.00
C SER A 180 12.82 16.62 -1.74
N ASN A 181 12.64 17.83 -1.22
CA ASN A 181 13.20 19.06 -1.79
C ASN A 181 14.73 18.94 -1.98
N ARG A 182 15.42 18.33 -0.99
CA ARG A 182 16.87 18.12 -1.02
C ARG A 182 17.29 17.20 -2.16
N THR A 183 16.60 16.06 -2.31
CA THR A 183 16.91 15.08 -3.35
C THR A 183 16.58 15.63 -4.74
N MET A 184 15.45 16.33 -4.90
CA MET A 184 15.05 16.95 -6.17
C MET A 184 16.04 18.04 -6.61
N ALA A 185 16.50 18.87 -5.68
CA ALA A 185 17.55 19.86 -5.98
C ALA A 185 18.86 19.19 -6.40
N ALA A 186 19.32 18.18 -5.66
CA ALA A 186 20.55 17.44 -5.99
C ALA A 186 20.46 16.73 -7.35
N ILE A 187 19.32 16.12 -7.69
CA ILE A 187 19.08 15.54 -9.01
C ILE A 187 19.13 16.62 -10.09
N SER A 188 18.47 17.76 -9.87
CA SER A 188 18.48 18.87 -10.83
C SER A 188 19.90 19.38 -11.11
N ASP A 189 20.71 19.60 -10.07
CA ASP A 189 22.08 20.08 -10.21
C ASP A 189 22.97 19.06 -10.95
N ALA A 190 22.84 17.78 -10.61
CA ALA A 190 23.56 16.70 -11.27
C ALA A 190 23.12 16.53 -12.74
N THR A 191 21.82 16.65 -13.04
CA THR A 191 21.28 16.65 -14.41
C THR A 191 21.83 17.83 -15.22
N GLY A 192 21.92 19.02 -14.63
CA GLY A 192 22.53 20.19 -15.28
C GLY A 192 24.00 19.95 -15.66
N SER A 193 24.74 19.24 -14.80
CA SER A 193 26.15 18.93 -15.02
C SER A 193 26.39 17.84 -16.07
N LEU A 194 25.48 16.86 -16.17
CA LEU A 194 25.56 15.71 -17.08
C LEU A 194 24.68 15.85 -18.33
N MET A 195 24.17 17.04 -18.61
CA MET A 195 23.09 17.27 -19.57
C MET A 195 23.32 16.67 -20.97
N LYS A 196 24.59 16.65 -21.44
CA LYS A 196 24.97 16.12 -22.75
C LYS A 196 24.90 14.58 -22.84
N ASP A 197 24.96 13.90 -21.70
CA ASP A 197 24.99 12.44 -21.62
C ASP A 197 23.58 11.84 -21.44
N PHE A 198 22.58 12.68 -21.20
CA PHE A 198 21.20 12.24 -21.12
C PHE A 198 20.61 12.01 -22.52
N SER A 199 19.83 10.94 -22.65
CA SER A 199 18.84 10.84 -23.72
C SER A 199 17.67 11.80 -23.48
N SER A 200 16.98 12.18 -24.55
CA SER A 200 15.77 13.01 -24.47
C SER A 200 14.74 12.42 -23.50
N ALA A 201 14.55 11.10 -23.54
CA ALA A 201 13.66 10.36 -22.64
C ALA A 201 14.00 10.52 -21.15
N GLN A 202 15.27 10.43 -20.81
CA GLN A 202 15.73 10.55 -19.42
C GLN A 202 15.60 11.99 -18.92
N LEU A 203 15.91 13.00 -19.75
CA LEU A 203 15.75 14.41 -19.36
C LEU A 203 14.31 14.73 -19.02
N ALA A 204 13.35 14.28 -19.84
CA ALA A 204 11.98 14.61 -19.53
C ALA A 204 11.42 13.84 -18.34
N GLN A 205 11.91 12.64 -18.03
CA GLN A 205 11.55 11.97 -16.77
C GLN A 205 11.94 12.84 -15.57
N VAL A 206 13.14 13.43 -15.59
CA VAL A 206 13.59 14.37 -14.55
C VAL A 206 12.73 15.63 -14.54
N ILE A 207 12.56 16.29 -15.70
CA ILE A 207 11.78 17.53 -15.82
C ILE A 207 10.34 17.31 -15.38
N TRP A 208 9.69 16.24 -15.84
CA TRP A 208 8.32 15.88 -15.43
C TRP A 208 8.23 15.68 -13.93
N SER A 209 9.17 14.93 -13.35
CA SER A 209 9.16 14.66 -11.90
C SER A 209 9.30 15.94 -11.09
N LEU A 210 10.21 16.84 -11.48
CA LEU A 210 10.38 18.15 -10.86
C LEU A 210 9.11 19.01 -10.99
N ASP A 211 8.53 19.05 -12.18
CA ASP A 211 7.34 19.83 -12.49
C ASP A 211 6.09 19.33 -11.73
N ALA A 212 5.88 18.01 -11.68
CA ALA A 212 4.82 17.36 -10.93
C ALA A 212 4.92 17.64 -9.41
N PHE A 213 6.13 17.80 -8.88
CA PHE A 213 6.36 18.22 -7.50
C PHE A 213 6.32 19.74 -7.27
N GLY A 214 6.14 20.53 -8.33
CA GLY A 214 6.03 21.98 -8.27
C GLY A 214 7.35 22.73 -8.24
N HIS A 215 8.47 22.09 -8.62
CA HIS A 215 9.81 22.69 -8.65
C HIS A 215 10.04 23.57 -9.90
N GLN A 216 9.13 24.52 -10.15
CA GLN A 216 9.09 25.40 -11.34
C GLN A 216 10.38 26.19 -11.58
N ARG A 217 11.14 26.50 -10.53
CA ARG A 217 12.44 27.15 -10.66
C ARG A 217 13.48 26.20 -11.26
N LEU A 218 13.60 25.01 -10.68
CA LEU A 218 14.54 23.98 -11.15
C LEU A 218 14.24 23.56 -12.59
N VAL A 219 12.95 23.38 -12.92
CA VAL A 219 12.50 23.13 -14.30
C VAL A 219 12.98 24.23 -15.25
N ARG A 220 12.76 25.51 -14.93
CA ARG A 220 13.20 26.62 -15.79
C ARG A 220 14.72 26.69 -15.93
N ASP A 221 15.46 26.43 -14.86
CA ASP A 221 16.93 26.48 -14.88
C ASP A 221 17.52 25.33 -15.75
N LEU A 222 16.93 24.14 -15.67
CA LEU A 222 17.27 23.02 -16.57
C LEU A 222 16.89 23.33 -18.03
N LEU A 223 15.68 23.83 -18.28
CA LEU A 223 15.24 24.15 -19.65
C LEU A 223 16.10 25.22 -20.33
N ARG A 224 16.57 26.24 -19.60
CA ARG A 224 17.52 27.24 -20.12
C ARG A 224 18.83 26.60 -20.57
N SER A 225 19.27 25.58 -19.85
CA SER A 225 20.50 24.84 -20.15
C SER A 225 20.32 23.92 -21.37
N CYS A 226 19.08 23.55 -21.71
CA CYS A 226 18.72 22.68 -22.85
C CYS A 226 18.57 23.40 -24.22
N ALA A 227 18.65 24.73 -24.32
CA ALA A 227 18.36 25.45 -25.58
C ALA A 227 19.33 25.13 -26.76
N PRO A 228 18.88 25.18 -28.04
CA PRO A 228 19.31 24.22 -29.08
C PRO A 228 20.54 24.58 -29.94
N VAL A 229 21.24 23.53 -30.39
CA VAL A 229 22.00 23.44 -31.65
C VAL A 229 20.99 23.42 -32.81
N LYS A 230 21.20 24.23 -33.85
CA LYS A 230 20.31 24.36 -35.03
C LYS A 230 20.25 23.05 -35.85
N GLU A 231 19.07 22.50 -36.09
CA GLU A 231 18.83 21.51 -37.15
C GLU A 231 17.88 22.08 -38.21
N GLN A 232 18.32 21.99 -39.48
CA GLN A 232 17.59 22.42 -40.66
C GLN A 232 16.55 21.34 -41.02
N THR A 233 15.26 21.67 -40.96
CA THR A 233 14.20 20.77 -41.44
C THR A 233 13.89 21.03 -42.90
N SER A 234 14.24 20.08 -43.78
CA SER A 234 13.63 19.92 -45.10
C SER A 234 12.41 18.99 -45.00
N GLN A 235 11.28 19.50 -45.48
CA GLN A 235 9.97 18.89 -45.76
C GLN A 235 9.79 17.36 -45.61
N GLY A 236 8.73 16.98 -44.89
CA GLY A 236 8.09 15.66 -44.98
C GLY A 236 7.10 15.43 -43.84
N ALA A 237 5.85 15.09 -44.15
CA ALA A 237 4.82 14.80 -43.15
C ALA A 237 5.21 13.60 -42.27
N VAL A 238 5.46 13.85 -40.98
CA VAL A 238 5.92 12.85 -40.02
C VAL A 238 4.72 12.17 -39.37
N ARG A 239 4.72 10.84 -39.32
CA ARG A 239 3.79 10.05 -38.49
C ARG A 239 4.29 10.06 -37.06
N PHE A 240 3.43 10.54 -36.16
CA PHE A 240 3.74 10.87 -34.79
C PHE A 240 3.62 9.66 -33.83
N SER A 241 4.56 9.51 -32.89
CA SER A 241 4.54 8.46 -31.85
C SER A 241 4.75 9.05 -30.44
N ASP A 242 3.79 8.78 -29.56
CA ASP A 242 3.39 9.53 -28.36
C ASP A 242 4.41 9.88 -27.25
N ARG A 243 5.64 9.34 -27.25
CA ARG A 243 6.63 9.66 -26.19
C ARG A 243 7.75 10.56 -26.70
N SER A 244 8.34 10.30 -27.87
CA SER A 244 9.47 11.08 -28.41
C SER A 244 9.17 12.54 -28.67
N GLU A 245 7.90 12.92 -28.82
CA GLU A 245 7.49 14.29 -29.17
C GLU A 245 7.28 15.21 -27.98
N ILE A 246 6.79 14.70 -26.84
CA ILE A 246 6.78 15.46 -25.58
C ILE A 246 8.23 15.66 -25.11
N LEU A 247 9.10 14.69 -25.42
CA LEU A 247 10.56 14.75 -25.23
C LEU A 247 11.24 15.72 -26.21
N ALA A 248 10.78 15.79 -27.46
CA ALA A 248 11.26 16.75 -28.46
C ALA A 248 10.77 18.17 -28.15
N ALA A 249 9.53 18.31 -27.68
CA ALA A 249 8.99 19.57 -27.18
C ALA A 249 9.85 20.06 -26.00
N ALA A 250 10.14 19.20 -25.01
CA ALA A 250 11.09 19.47 -23.91
C ALA A 250 12.45 20.01 -24.36
N GLY A 251 12.98 19.54 -25.50
CA GLY A 251 14.23 20.01 -26.09
C GLY A 251 14.14 21.29 -26.93
N ILE A 252 12.95 21.76 -27.32
CA ILE A 252 12.74 22.93 -28.22
C ILE A 252 12.39 24.21 -27.42
N PHE A 253 12.33 24.19 -26.09
CA PHE A 253 11.82 25.29 -25.23
C PHE A 253 12.70 26.54 -25.06
N GLY A 254 13.43 26.94 -26.10
CA GLY A 254 14.01 28.28 -26.17
C GLY A 254 12.99 29.39 -26.47
N GLN A 255 11.90 29.12 -27.20
CA GLN A 255 11.02 30.17 -27.75
C GLN A 255 9.65 29.60 -28.28
N ALA A 256 8.67 29.19 -27.45
CA ALA A 256 7.30 28.98 -27.99
C ALA A 256 6.16 28.93 -26.95
N PRO A 257 5.04 29.65 -27.16
CA PRO A 257 3.76 29.45 -26.45
C PRO A 257 3.10 28.06 -26.66
N SER A 258 3.54 27.28 -27.66
CA SER A 258 2.90 26.04 -28.10
C SER A 258 3.15 24.80 -27.23
N LEU A 259 3.89 24.93 -26.12
CA LEU A 259 4.15 23.81 -25.19
C LEU A 259 2.89 23.39 -24.43
N GLU A 260 2.25 24.37 -23.80
CA GLU A 260 1.08 24.11 -22.97
C GLU A 260 -0.03 23.51 -23.83
N ASP A 261 -0.22 24.04 -25.04
CA ASP A 261 -1.15 23.50 -26.03
C ASP A 261 -0.83 22.04 -26.40
N GLN A 262 0.44 21.67 -26.61
CA GLN A 262 0.81 20.30 -26.94
C GLN A 262 0.69 19.33 -25.76
N LEU A 263 1.08 19.74 -24.55
CA LEU A 263 0.84 18.95 -23.34
C LEU A 263 -0.66 18.75 -23.11
N ASP A 264 -1.45 19.79 -23.33
CA ASP A 264 -2.89 19.72 -23.16
C ASP A 264 -3.53 18.80 -24.20
N LEU A 265 -3.19 18.95 -25.49
CA LEU A 265 -3.74 18.13 -26.58
C LEU A 265 -3.30 16.67 -26.52
N CYS A 266 -2.00 16.40 -26.33
CA CYS A 266 -1.45 15.04 -26.39
C CYS A 266 -1.58 14.27 -25.09
N PHE A 267 -1.78 14.96 -23.96
CA PHE A 267 -1.75 14.32 -22.64
C PHE A 267 -2.93 14.67 -21.75
N MET A 268 -3.17 15.95 -21.45
CA MET A 268 -4.21 16.32 -20.48
C MET A 268 -5.62 16.02 -20.98
N GLN A 269 -5.91 16.31 -22.25
CA GLN A 269 -7.21 16.08 -22.86
C GLN A 269 -7.55 14.58 -22.97
N PRO A 270 -6.65 13.68 -23.42
CA PRO A 270 -6.91 12.24 -23.36
C PRO A 270 -7.20 11.72 -21.95
N VAL A 271 -6.49 12.22 -20.93
CA VAL A 271 -6.78 11.86 -19.52
C VAL A 271 -8.15 12.41 -19.10
N ALA A 272 -8.45 13.67 -19.38
CA ALA A 272 -9.74 14.30 -19.05
C ALA A 272 -10.90 13.57 -19.73
N MET A 273 -10.79 13.25 -21.03
CA MET A 273 -11.79 12.49 -21.78
C MET A 273 -11.99 11.09 -21.22
N THR A 274 -10.90 10.41 -20.84
CA THR A 274 -10.95 9.09 -20.20
C THR A 274 -11.70 9.17 -18.87
N LEU A 275 -11.40 10.17 -18.03
CA LEU A 275 -12.07 10.39 -16.74
C LEU A 275 -13.57 10.72 -16.93
N THR A 276 -13.91 11.59 -17.88
CA THR A 276 -15.30 11.92 -18.22
C THR A 276 -16.05 10.69 -18.72
N GLY A 277 -15.43 9.87 -19.58
CA GLY A 277 -15.98 8.60 -20.04
C GLY A 277 -16.30 7.67 -18.88
N ILE A 278 -15.35 7.45 -17.97
CA ILE A 278 -15.57 6.64 -16.75
C ILE A 278 -16.73 7.20 -15.93
N ALA A 279 -16.76 8.51 -15.69
CA ALA A 279 -17.81 9.16 -14.92
C ALA A 279 -19.20 9.01 -15.56
N SER A 280 -19.27 8.92 -16.89
CA SER A 280 -20.50 8.61 -17.65
C SER A 280 -20.85 7.12 -17.73
N GLY A 281 -20.09 6.23 -17.07
CA GLY A 281 -20.32 4.78 -17.07
C GLY A 281 -19.69 4.03 -18.25
N GLN A 282 -18.80 4.66 -19.01
CA GLN A 282 -18.08 4.00 -20.10
C GLN A 282 -17.05 2.99 -19.53
N ALA A 283 -17.14 1.74 -19.98
CA ALA A 283 -16.13 0.74 -19.68
C ALA A 283 -14.81 1.07 -20.39
N ILE A 284 -13.72 1.13 -19.64
CA ILE A 284 -12.37 1.39 -20.18
C ILE A 284 -11.51 0.14 -20.04
N SER A 285 -10.80 -0.21 -21.11
CA SER A 285 -9.92 -1.38 -21.08
C SER A 285 -8.74 -1.16 -20.13
N SER A 286 -8.35 -2.22 -19.42
CA SER A 286 -7.20 -2.19 -18.52
C SER A 286 -5.90 -1.82 -19.23
N SER A 287 -5.77 -2.11 -20.54
CA SER A 287 -4.62 -1.72 -21.36
C SER A 287 -4.58 -0.21 -21.63
N HIS A 288 -5.72 0.40 -21.95
CA HIS A 288 -5.82 1.86 -22.14
C HIS A 288 -5.48 2.60 -20.84
N PHE A 289 -6.08 2.18 -19.73
CA PHE A 289 -5.80 2.79 -18.42
C PHE A 289 -4.33 2.65 -18.01
N ARG A 290 -3.73 1.47 -18.24
CA ARG A 290 -2.31 1.23 -17.98
C ARG A 290 -1.41 2.11 -18.85
N GLY A 291 -1.73 2.25 -20.14
CA GLY A 291 -0.99 3.11 -21.05
C GLY A 291 -0.97 4.57 -20.61
N LEU A 292 -2.08 5.09 -20.07
CA LEU A 292 -2.13 6.43 -19.48
C LEU A 292 -1.29 6.55 -18.20
N ALA A 293 -1.45 5.59 -17.28
CA ALA A 293 -0.72 5.58 -16.01
C ALA A 293 0.80 5.43 -16.17
N GLU A 294 1.25 4.72 -17.21
CA GLU A 294 2.68 4.61 -17.56
C GLU A 294 3.24 5.91 -18.12
N LYS A 295 2.43 6.74 -18.77
CA LYS A 295 2.86 8.00 -19.39
C LYS A 295 2.97 9.14 -18.37
N ALA A 296 2.06 9.22 -17.40
CA ALA A 296 2.25 10.07 -16.21
C ALA A 296 1.86 9.33 -14.93
N PRO A 297 2.83 8.98 -14.08
CA PRO A 297 2.56 8.27 -12.84
C PRO A 297 1.90 9.19 -11.80
N HIS A 298 2.18 10.49 -11.89
CA HIS A 298 1.62 11.52 -11.06
C HIS A 298 1.54 12.83 -11.86
N LEU A 299 0.36 13.46 -11.83
CA LEU A 299 0.10 14.74 -12.49
C LEU A 299 0.59 15.95 -11.66
N GLY A 300 0.81 15.79 -10.35
CA GLY A 300 1.04 16.95 -9.50
C GLY A 300 -0.21 17.85 -9.39
N PHE A 301 -0.14 18.85 -8.52
CA PHE A 301 -1.29 19.74 -8.27
C PHE A 301 -1.62 20.66 -9.45
N ILE A 302 -0.63 20.98 -10.29
CA ILE A 302 -0.80 21.87 -11.45
C ILE A 302 -1.56 21.11 -12.54
N HIS A 303 -1.04 19.97 -12.99
CA HIS A 303 -1.68 19.23 -14.08
C HIS A 303 -2.96 18.54 -13.65
N THR A 304 -3.11 18.15 -12.37
CA THR A 304 -4.41 17.71 -11.87
C THR A 304 -5.47 18.81 -12.02
N ALA A 305 -5.14 20.07 -11.71
CA ALA A 305 -6.07 21.17 -11.94
C ALA A 305 -6.38 21.37 -13.43
N ARG A 306 -5.35 21.30 -14.30
CA ARG A 306 -5.51 21.40 -15.76
C ARG A 306 -6.39 20.28 -16.36
N VAL A 307 -6.24 19.04 -15.90
CA VAL A 307 -7.05 17.89 -16.36
C VAL A 307 -8.50 17.98 -15.88
N LEU A 308 -8.73 18.49 -14.67
CA LEU A 308 -10.06 18.56 -14.05
C LEU A 308 -10.87 19.78 -14.49
N GLN A 309 -10.21 20.87 -14.90
CA GLN A 309 -10.91 22.08 -15.32
C GLN A 309 -11.86 21.85 -16.52
N PRO A 310 -11.48 21.15 -17.60
CA PRO A 310 -12.39 20.80 -18.70
C PRO A 310 -13.55 19.89 -18.31
N THR A 311 -13.45 19.16 -17.19
CA THR A 311 -14.53 18.27 -16.71
C THR A 311 -15.56 19.04 -15.86
N GLY A 312 -15.42 20.36 -15.73
CA GLY A 312 -16.26 21.21 -14.88
C GLY A 312 -15.85 21.23 -13.41
N VAL A 313 -14.79 20.49 -13.03
CA VAL A 313 -14.29 20.43 -11.66
C VAL A 313 -13.33 21.59 -11.41
N ARG A 314 -13.70 22.48 -10.48
CA ARG A 314 -12.85 23.61 -10.08
C ARG A 314 -11.84 23.18 -9.03
N VAL A 315 -10.56 23.29 -9.36
CA VAL A 315 -9.45 22.97 -8.47
C VAL A 315 -8.68 24.25 -8.14
N THR A 316 -8.35 24.46 -6.87
CA THR A 316 -7.45 25.53 -6.44
C THR A 316 -6.14 24.95 -5.95
N SER A 317 -5.03 25.42 -6.51
CA SER A 317 -3.70 24.99 -6.12
C SER A 317 -2.76 26.20 -5.97
N GLY A 318 -2.07 26.27 -4.83
CA GLY A 318 -1.12 27.35 -4.53
C GLY A 318 -1.34 28.06 -3.19
N ARG A 319 -0.27 28.75 -2.76
CA ARG A 319 -0.22 29.55 -1.52
C ARG A 319 -0.63 31.02 -1.71
N LYS A 320 -0.65 31.55 -2.95
CA LYS A 320 -0.74 33.01 -3.19
C LYS A 320 -2.16 33.56 -3.37
N ARG A 321 -3.14 32.76 -3.78
CA ARG A 321 -4.58 33.11 -3.84
C ARG A 321 -5.42 31.86 -3.63
N CYS A 322 -5.66 31.51 -2.37
CA CYS A 322 -6.57 30.42 -2.03
C CYS A 322 -7.94 31.04 -1.72
N PRO A 323 -9.04 30.61 -2.36
CA PRO A 323 -10.39 31.02 -1.99
C PRO A 323 -10.66 30.77 -0.49
N GLY A 324 -11.54 31.56 0.14
CA GLY A 324 -11.86 31.43 1.57
C GLY A 324 -12.22 30.00 1.97
N TRP A 325 -13.11 29.34 1.22
CA TRP A 325 -13.50 27.94 1.45
C TRP A 325 -12.32 26.96 1.42
N ALA A 326 -11.27 27.24 0.63
CA ALA A 326 -10.11 26.37 0.53
C ALA A 326 -9.09 26.60 1.65
N VAL A 327 -9.08 27.81 2.22
CA VAL A 327 -8.36 28.10 3.48
C VAL A 327 -9.07 27.36 4.61
N GLU A 328 -10.39 27.54 4.74
CA GLU A 328 -11.23 26.82 5.70
C GLU A 328 -11.05 25.30 5.59
N ALA A 329 -11.10 24.75 4.37
CA ALA A 329 -10.87 23.32 4.15
C ALA A 329 -9.46 22.87 4.55
N ARG A 330 -8.41 23.69 4.33
CA ARG A 330 -7.05 23.37 4.78
C ARG A 330 -6.93 23.41 6.30
N ASP A 331 -7.59 24.38 6.93
CA ASP A 331 -7.55 24.53 8.38
C ASP A 331 -8.36 23.42 9.05
N LEU A 332 -9.50 23.01 8.47
CA LEU A 332 -10.26 21.83 8.86
C LEU A 332 -9.46 20.54 8.66
N ILE A 333 -8.77 20.38 7.51
CA ILE A 333 -7.86 19.24 7.31
C ILE A 333 -6.74 19.28 8.34
N ARG A 334 -6.16 20.45 8.65
CA ARG A 334 -5.16 20.53 9.71
C ARG A 334 -5.73 20.15 11.06
N SER A 335 -6.92 20.62 11.45
CA SER A 335 -7.53 20.27 12.74
C SER A 335 -7.93 18.79 12.83
N ILE A 336 -8.38 18.20 11.72
CA ILE A 336 -8.73 16.78 11.61
C ILE A 336 -7.50 15.86 11.67
N PHE A 337 -6.37 16.31 11.11
CA PHE A 337 -5.13 15.55 11.04
C PHE A 337 -4.12 15.97 12.13
N ASP A 338 -4.45 16.97 12.94
CA ASP A 338 -3.86 17.17 14.26
C ASP A 338 -4.46 16.06 15.12
N ASP A 339 -3.62 15.19 15.69
CA ASP A 339 -4.05 14.02 16.48
C ASP A 339 -4.82 14.39 17.78
N SER A 340 -5.20 15.66 17.95
CA SER A 340 -5.79 16.23 19.17
C SER A 340 -7.32 16.22 19.23
N GLU A 341 -8.05 16.16 18.10
CA GLU A 341 -9.52 16.23 18.10
C GLU A 341 -10.21 15.13 17.28
N PRO A 342 -11.33 14.55 17.77
CA PRO A 342 -12.06 13.53 17.04
C PRO A 342 -12.75 14.08 15.79
N LEU A 343 -12.65 13.33 14.68
CA LEU A 343 -13.40 13.58 13.44
C LEU A 343 -14.89 13.74 13.70
N GLU A 344 -15.49 14.78 13.10
CA GLU A 344 -16.93 15.02 13.16
C GLU A 344 -17.71 13.80 12.64
N THR A 345 -18.71 13.38 13.41
CA THR A 345 -19.54 12.21 13.12
C THR A 345 -20.81 12.64 12.43
N MET A 346 -21.11 12.04 11.27
CA MET A 346 -22.41 12.23 10.62
C MET A 346 -23.52 11.50 11.42
N PRO A 347 -24.78 11.96 11.31
CA PRO A 347 -25.92 11.24 11.88
C PRO A 347 -25.95 9.80 11.37
N MET A 348 -26.35 8.86 12.25
CA MET A 348 -26.59 7.49 11.83
C MET A 348 -27.80 7.46 10.90
N SER A 349 -27.79 6.54 9.92
CA SER A 349 -28.99 6.26 9.12
C SER A 349 -30.09 5.77 10.04
N ASP A 350 -31.34 6.15 9.77
CA ASP A 350 -32.47 5.67 10.54
C ASP A 350 -32.82 4.21 10.19
N LYS A 351 -33.73 3.62 10.97
CA LYS A 351 -34.16 2.22 10.78
C LYS A 351 -34.79 2.00 9.40
N GLU A 352 -35.54 2.97 8.89
CA GLU A 352 -36.30 2.84 7.64
C GLU A 352 -35.37 2.82 6.43
N GLU A 353 -34.35 3.68 6.43
CA GLU A 353 -33.31 3.71 5.42
C GLU A 353 -32.55 2.38 5.38
N ARG A 354 -32.18 1.81 6.54
CA ARG A 354 -31.45 0.53 6.65
C ARG A 354 -32.25 -0.66 6.07
N VAL A 355 -33.58 -0.65 6.20
CA VAL A 355 -34.47 -1.70 5.65
C VAL A 355 -34.61 -1.59 4.14
N SER A 356 -34.53 -0.38 3.58
CA SER A 356 -34.72 -0.11 2.15
C SER A 356 -33.54 -0.49 1.24
N ILE A 357 -32.39 -0.88 1.83
CA ILE A 357 -31.16 -1.19 1.09
C ILE A 357 -31.34 -2.49 0.28
N PRO A 358 -31.10 -2.48 -1.04
CA PRO A 358 -31.28 -3.67 -1.87
C PRO A 358 -30.31 -4.79 -1.47
N VAL A 359 -30.85 -5.99 -1.27
CA VAL A 359 -30.05 -7.19 -0.99
C VAL A 359 -29.37 -7.63 -2.28
N VAL A 360 -28.05 -7.55 -2.30
CA VAL A 360 -27.20 -8.03 -3.40
C VAL A 360 -26.79 -9.47 -3.12
N ASP A 361 -26.79 -10.33 -4.15
CA ASP A 361 -26.32 -11.71 -3.98
C ASP A 361 -24.82 -11.76 -3.63
N LYS A 362 -24.40 -12.83 -2.94
CA LYS A 362 -23.02 -12.97 -2.43
C LYS A 362 -21.96 -12.87 -3.55
N ASN A 363 -22.23 -13.42 -4.72
CA ASN A 363 -21.26 -13.42 -5.83
C ASN A 363 -21.11 -12.01 -6.43
N THR A 364 -22.21 -11.27 -6.55
CA THR A 364 -22.18 -9.88 -7.02
C THR A 364 -21.53 -8.96 -5.99
N TYR A 365 -21.84 -9.12 -4.70
CA TYR A 365 -21.14 -8.39 -3.63
C TYR A 365 -19.64 -8.67 -3.65
N GLN A 366 -19.24 -9.94 -3.75
CA GLN A 366 -17.83 -10.33 -3.78
C GLN A 366 -17.08 -9.73 -4.99
N ARG A 367 -17.70 -9.72 -6.18
CA ARG A 367 -17.12 -9.09 -7.38
C ARG A 367 -16.97 -7.59 -7.20
N ASN A 368 -18.03 -6.90 -6.78
CA ASN A 368 -18.00 -5.45 -6.59
C ASN A 368 -16.95 -5.02 -5.56
N MET A 369 -16.80 -5.77 -4.46
CA MET A 369 -15.79 -5.50 -3.44
C MET A 369 -14.36 -5.81 -3.91
N ALA A 370 -14.16 -6.82 -4.75
CA ALA A 370 -12.85 -7.11 -5.33
C ALA A 370 -12.37 -6.00 -6.28
N ASP A 371 -13.30 -5.34 -6.99
CA ASP A 371 -13.00 -4.27 -7.95
C ASP A 371 -12.63 -2.93 -7.29
N PHE A 372 -12.92 -2.73 -5.99
CA PHE A 372 -12.54 -1.52 -5.25
C PHE A 372 -11.02 -1.26 -5.22
N GLY A 373 -10.19 -2.30 -5.39
CA GLY A 373 -8.74 -2.14 -5.56
C GLY A 373 -7.95 -1.73 -4.30
N VAL A 374 -8.60 -1.65 -3.14
CA VAL A 374 -8.01 -1.21 -1.86
C VAL A 374 -8.31 -2.20 -0.73
N ASP A 375 -7.36 -2.36 0.20
CA ASP A 375 -7.52 -3.28 1.34
C ASP A 375 -8.16 -2.60 2.56
N ASN A 376 -7.82 -1.34 2.84
CA ASN A 376 -8.42 -0.48 3.88
C ASN A 376 -8.22 1.00 3.50
N PHE A 377 -8.90 1.91 4.19
CA PHE A 377 -8.81 3.36 3.97
C PHE A 377 -8.04 4.10 5.09
N GLY A 378 -7.29 3.39 5.94
CA GLY A 378 -6.66 3.94 7.13
C GLY A 378 -7.67 4.45 8.17
N LYS A 379 -7.19 5.11 9.24
CA LYS A 379 -8.04 5.61 10.34
C LYS A 379 -9.07 6.63 9.84
N ILE A 380 -8.60 7.66 9.14
CA ILE A 380 -9.42 8.80 8.71
C ILE A 380 -10.36 8.40 7.57
N GLY A 381 -9.84 7.81 6.50
CA GLY A 381 -10.67 7.37 5.38
C GLY A 381 -11.64 6.27 5.79
N GLY A 382 -11.24 5.38 6.72
CA GLY A 382 -12.13 4.40 7.32
C GLY A 382 -13.28 5.06 8.08
N ARG A 383 -12.99 6.08 8.91
CA ARG A 383 -14.04 6.85 9.59
C ARG A 383 -14.98 7.56 8.61
N CYS A 384 -14.45 8.20 7.57
CA CYS A 384 -15.27 8.83 6.52
C CYS A 384 -16.20 7.81 5.87
N LEU A 385 -15.70 6.61 5.57
CA LEU A 385 -16.51 5.53 5.00
C LEU A 385 -17.59 5.06 5.98
N LEU A 386 -17.26 4.86 7.25
CA LEU A 386 -18.23 4.47 8.28
C LEU A 386 -19.34 5.51 8.45
N ASN A 387 -19.01 6.81 8.42
CA ASN A 387 -19.99 7.89 8.42
C ASN A 387 -20.94 7.79 7.21
N GLN A 388 -20.40 7.60 6.00
CA GLN A 388 -21.21 7.44 4.79
C GLN A 388 -22.08 6.17 4.81
N LEU A 389 -21.70 5.15 5.57
CA LEU A 389 -22.50 3.94 5.77
C LEU A 389 -23.56 4.09 6.87
N GLY A 390 -23.57 5.22 7.60
CA GLY A 390 -24.44 5.44 8.75
C GLY A 390 -24.02 4.66 9.99
N ILE A 391 -22.72 4.37 10.15
CA ILE A 391 -22.14 3.71 11.32
C ILE A 391 -21.56 4.79 12.24
N GLY A 392 -22.12 4.90 13.44
CA GLY A 392 -21.76 5.94 14.39
C GLY A 392 -20.41 5.71 15.08
N ARG A 393 -20.09 6.58 16.03
CA ARG A 393 -18.86 6.55 16.82
C ARG A 393 -19.21 6.26 18.27
N ALA A 394 -18.44 5.37 18.91
CA ALA A 394 -18.60 5.11 20.34
C ALA A 394 -18.17 6.34 21.16
N GLY A 395 -18.83 6.59 22.30
CA GLY A 395 -18.55 7.76 23.13
C GLY A 395 -17.18 7.71 23.81
N ASP A 396 -16.55 8.87 24.03
CA ASP A 396 -15.16 8.96 24.50
C ASP A 396 -14.93 8.29 25.87
N HIS A 397 -15.91 8.36 26.77
CA HIS A 397 -15.83 7.69 28.06
C HIS A 397 -15.72 6.17 27.91
N TRP A 398 -16.56 5.57 27.07
CA TRP A 398 -16.53 4.15 26.78
C TRP A 398 -15.23 3.75 26.06
N VAL A 399 -14.79 4.56 25.10
CA VAL A 399 -13.52 4.35 24.38
C VAL A 399 -12.33 4.34 25.35
N ALA A 400 -12.31 5.23 26.34
CA ALA A 400 -11.27 5.24 27.36
C ALA A 400 -11.27 3.97 28.22
N GLN A 401 -12.45 3.45 28.60
CA GLN A 401 -12.59 2.19 29.32
C GLN A 401 -12.13 0.99 28.48
N ALA A 402 -12.55 0.94 27.20
CA ALA A 402 -12.12 -0.10 26.27
C ALA A 402 -10.59 -0.13 26.11
N LYS A 403 -9.96 1.04 26.00
CA LYS A 403 -8.49 1.15 25.96
C LYS A 403 -7.84 0.59 27.22
N GLN A 404 -8.34 0.94 28.40
CA GLN A 404 -7.81 0.43 29.67
C GLN A 404 -7.95 -1.09 29.77
N PHE A 405 -9.10 -1.64 29.39
CA PHE A 405 -9.34 -3.08 29.35
C PHE A 405 -8.34 -3.78 28.41
N ILE A 406 -8.19 -3.28 27.18
CA ILE A 406 -7.27 -3.86 26.19
C ILE A 406 -5.82 -3.75 26.66
N ALA A 407 -5.40 -2.64 27.28
CA ALA A 407 -4.04 -2.50 27.80
C ALA A 407 -3.77 -3.52 28.93
N ALA A 408 -4.68 -3.63 29.90
CA ALA A 408 -4.56 -4.58 30.99
C ALA A 408 -4.55 -6.05 30.51
N TRP A 409 -5.37 -6.36 29.50
CA TRP A 409 -5.43 -7.68 28.90
C TRP A 409 -4.19 -7.99 28.03
N ALA A 410 -3.71 -7.02 27.26
CA ALA A 410 -2.52 -7.15 26.41
C ALA A 410 -1.26 -7.37 27.25
N ASP A 411 -1.14 -6.78 28.44
CA ASP A 411 -0.05 -7.06 29.38
C ASP A 411 -0.09 -8.51 29.91
N GLY A 412 -1.27 -9.14 29.96
CA GLY A 412 -1.45 -10.53 30.37
C GLY A 412 -1.18 -11.57 29.27
N VAL A 413 -1.38 -11.21 28.00
CA VAL A 413 -1.29 -12.13 26.84
C VAL A 413 -0.07 -11.82 25.93
N GLY A 414 0.61 -10.71 26.19
CA GLY A 414 1.68 -10.14 25.39
C GLY A 414 3.10 -10.31 25.95
N LYS A 415 3.36 -11.31 26.82
CA LYS A 415 4.73 -11.84 26.83
C LYS A 415 4.95 -12.54 25.50
N ARG A 416 6.04 -12.14 24.83
CA ARG A 416 6.63 -12.74 23.62
C ARG A 416 5.94 -14.05 23.24
N SER A 417 5.42 -14.10 22.01
CA SER A 417 5.30 -15.38 21.32
C SER A 417 6.59 -16.18 21.56
N ASP A 418 6.52 -17.27 22.34
CA ASP A 418 7.64 -18.21 22.56
C ASP A 418 8.06 -18.93 21.27
N ASP A 419 7.41 -18.60 20.16
CA ASP A 419 7.82 -19.01 18.83
C ASP A 419 9.06 -18.21 18.39
N TRP A 420 10.22 -18.61 18.88
CA TRP A 420 11.55 -18.14 18.48
C TRP A 420 11.80 -18.23 16.96
N LYS A 421 10.91 -18.90 16.21
CA LYS A 421 10.94 -19.06 14.75
C LYS A 421 10.30 -17.91 13.98
N ALA A 422 9.47 -17.08 14.62
CA ALA A 422 8.81 -15.95 13.99
C ALA A 422 9.30 -14.66 14.65
N ASN A 423 10.47 -14.16 14.21
CA ASN A 423 10.94 -12.82 14.57
C ASN A 423 10.13 -11.70 13.86
N THR A 424 8.96 -12.04 13.31
CA THR A 424 7.91 -11.10 12.95
C THR A 424 7.13 -10.73 14.21
N ILE A 425 7.26 -9.49 14.64
CA ILE A 425 6.27 -8.87 15.54
C ILE A 425 4.97 -8.79 14.73
N HIS A 426 4.19 -9.86 14.69
CA HIS A 426 2.82 -9.80 14.20
C HIS A 426 2.06 -8.91 15.17
N ARG A 427 1.86 -7.65 14.78
CA ARG A 427 0.97 -6.73 15.48
C ARG A 427 -0.42 -7.37 15.44
N ARG A 428 -0.81 -7.96 16.56
CA ARG A 428 -2.14 -8.55 16.70
C ARG A 428 -3.15 -7.40 16.65
N ILE A 429 -4.19 -7.61 15.86
CA ILE A 429 -5.33 -6.71 15.75
C ILE A 429 -6.40 -7.27 16.67
N TYR A 430 -6.78 -6.45 17.64
CA TYR A 430 -7.79 -6.73 18.65
C TYR A 430 -9.04 -5.93 18.34
N VAL A 431 -10.18 -6.55 18.62
CA VAL A 431 -11.47 -5.89 18.64
C VAL A 431 -12.15 -6.22 19.96
N PHE A 432 -12.63 -5.18 20.64
CA PHE A 432 -13.48 -5.31 21.81
C PHE A 432 -14.85 -4.75 21.47
N ALA A 433 -15.90 -5.41 21.92
CA ALA A 433 -17.25 -4.92 21.76
C ALA A 433 -18.06 -5.06 23.04
N GLU A 434 -18.99 -4.14 23.23
CA GLU A 434 -20.05 -4.21 24.23
C GLU A 434 -21.39 -4.04 23.51
N TYR A 435 -22.35 -4.89 23.82
CA TYR A 435 -23.65 -4.88 23.16
C TYR A 435 -24.78 -5.09 24.16
N HIS A 436 -25.89 -4.42 23.88
CA HIS A 436 -27.13 -4.47 24.64
C HIS A 436 -28.28 -4.53 23.65
N PHE A 437 -28.94 -5.68 23.59
CA PHE A 437 -30.01 -5.95 22.65
C PHE A 437 -31.30 -6.34 23.36
N ALA A 438 -32.41 -5.87 22.82
CA ALA A 438 -33.76 -6.25 23.17
C ALA A 438 -34.55 -6.60 21.90
N SER A 439 -35.73 -7.22 22.08
CA SER A 439 -36.65 -7.49 20.98
C SER A 439 -37.98 -6.80 21.21
N THR A 440 -38.55 -6.20 20.17
CA THR A 440 -39.92 -5.66 20.22
C THR A 440 -40.99 -6.75 20.37
N LEU A 441 -40.65 -8.02 20.09
CA LEU A 441 -41.55 -9.16 20.24
C LEU A 441 -41.57 -9.70 21.68
N TRP A 442 -40.49 -9.46 22.44
CA TRP A 442 -40.33 -9.90 23.83
C TRP A 442 -39.93 -8.72 24.73
N PRO A 443 -40.79 -7.70 24.90
CA PRO A 443 -40.40 -6.43 25.51
C PRO A 443 -40.05 -6.52 27.01
N MET A 444 -40.42 -7.60 27.69
CA MET A 444 -40.20 -7.79 29.14
C MET A 444 -38.94 -8.61 29.47
N ALA A 445 -38.17 -9.05 28.47
CA ALA A 445 -36.95 -9.83 28.69
C ALA A 445 -35.76 -9.23 27.90
N PRO A 446 -34.58 -9.07 28.53
CA PRO A 446 -33.38 -8.73 27.79
C PRO A 446 -33.06 -9.86 26.80
N LEU A 447 -32.71 -9.52 25.56
CA LEU A 447 -32.42 -10.51 24.53
C LEU A 447 -30.97 -10.98 24.62
N LEU A 448 -30.04 -10.04 24.70
CA LEU A 448 -28.61 -10.32 24.78
C LEU A 448 -27.84 -9.10 25.27
N GLU A 449 -27.06 -9.27 26.34
CA GLU A 449 -26.20 -8.23 26.90
C GLU A 449 -24.84 -8.83 27.23
N GLY A 450 -23.75 -8.13 26.90
CA GLY A 450 -22.42 -8.57 27.26
C GLY A 450 -21.30 -7.88 26.50
N THR A 451 -20.10 -8.44 26.66
CA THR A 451 -18.89 -7.99 25.99
C THR A 451 -18.22 -9.15 25.26
N SER A 452 -17.72 -8.90 24.05
CA SER A 452 -16.93 -9.87 23.28
C SER A 452 -15.57 -9.29 22.91
N PHE A 453 -14.60 -10.18 22.74
CA PHE A 453 -13.23 -9.83 22.39
C PHE A 453 -12.68 -10.81 21.37
N GLN A 454 -12.09 -10.30 20.28
CA GLN A 454 -11.56 -11.12 19.19
C GLN A 454 -10.18 -10.69 18.72
N LEU A 455 -9.45 -11.66 18.19
CA LEU A 455 -8.09 -11.53 17.67
C LEU A 455 -8.03 -11.91 16.20
N ASN A 456 -7.21 -11.22 15.43
CA ASN A 456 -6.95 -11.62 14.05
C ASN A 456 -6.09 -12.90 13.98
N GLY A 457 -6.36 -13.76 13.00
CA GLY A 457 -5.53 -14.92 12.66
C GLY A 457 -5.67 -16.13 13.57
N LEU A 458 -6.35 -16.01 14.71
CA LEU A 458 -6.76 -17.13 15.56
C LEU A 458 -8.26 -17.31 15.42
N ARG A 459 -8.69 -18.54 15.14
CA ARG A 459 -10.10 -18.89 15.05
C ARG A 459 -10.60 -19.26 16.45
N SER A 460 -11.59 -18.52 16.97
CA SER A 460 -12.14 -18.78 18.31
C SER A 460 -12.92 -20.09 18.39
N ASP A 461 -13.66 -20.46 17.34
CA ASP A 461 -14.44 -21.70 17.26
C ASP A 461 -14.48 -22.27 15.82
N PRO A 462 -14.01 -23.51 15.58
CA PRO A 462 -14.11 -24.18 14.28
C PRO A 462 -15.54 -24.45 13.77
N GLU A 463 -16.54 -24.54 14.65
CA GLU A 463 -17.93 -24.83 14.27
C GLU A 463 -18.63 -23.60 13.67
N MET A 464 -18.34 -22.39 14.16
CA MET A 464 -18.85 -21.11 13.63
C MET A 464 -18.54 -20.90 12.14
N ALA A 465 -17.49 -21.54 11.63
CA ALA A 465 -17.08 -21.41 10.23
C ALA A 465 -17.98 -22.17 9.24
N ARG A 466 -18.86 -23.06 9.71
CA ARG A 466 -19.62 -23.94 8.82
C ARG A 466 -20.81 -23.24 8.15
N ARG A 467 -21.26 -22.08 8.66
CA ARG A 467 -22.35 -21.27 8.06
C ARG A 467 -22.23 -19.77 8.40
N PRO A 468 -21.42 -18.98 7.71
CA PRO A 468 -21.28 -17.58 8.06
C PRO A 468 -22.53 -16.80 7.61
N TRP A 469 -23.21 -16.16 8.58
CA TRP A 469 -24.33 -15.22 8.37
C TRP A 469 -23.91 -14.03 7.51
N LEU A 470 -22.64 -13.66 7.61
CA LEU A 470 -22.00 -12.56 6.89
C LEU A 470 -21.09 -13.12 5.79
N CYS A 471 -20.81 -12.31 4.78
CA CYS A 471 -19.87 -12.65 3.70
C CYS A 471 -18.58 -11.86 3.85
N ALA A 472 -17.46 -12.57 4.06
CA ALA A 472 -16.12 -12.02 3.93
C ALA A 472 -15.64 -12.17 2.49
N VAL A 473 -15.05 -11.09 1.95
CA VAL A 473 -14.51 -11.04 0.58
C VAL A 473 -12.98 -11.01 0.63
N PRO A 474 -12.27 -11.82 -0.20
CA PRO A 474 -10.84 -11.68 -0.39
C PRO A 474 -10.52 -10.39 -1.14
N LEU A 475 -9.50 -9.64 -0.67
CA LEU A 475 -9.17 -8.31 -1.19
C LEU A 475 -7.95 -8.36 -2.13
N PRO A 476 -7.87 -7.45 -3.13
CA PRO A 476 -6.92 -7.56 -4.25
C PRO A 476 -5.45 -7.26 -3.91
N ILE A 477 -5.13 -6.69 -2.74
CA ILE A 477 -3.73 -6.50 -2.31
C ILE A 477 -3.27 -7.72 -1.52
N SER A 478 -4.11 -8.27 -0.64
CA SER A 478 -3.79 -9.44 0.19
C SER A 478 -4.71 -10.63 -0.11
N LYS A 479 -4.68 -11.11 -1.37
CA LYS A 479 -5.60 -12.14 -1.89
C LYS A 479 -5.55 -13.50 -1.17
N TRP A 480 -4.45 -13.77 -0.46
CA TRP A 480 -4.23 -15.02 0.27
C TRP A 480 -4.63 -14.94 1.75
N VAL A 481 -5.01 -13.76 2.23
CA VAL A 481 -5.45 -13.57 3.61
C VAL A 481 -6.92 -13.99 3.70
N ASP A 482 -7.19 -15.01 4.51
CA ASP A 482 -8.54 -15.41 4.86
C ASP A 482 -9.17 -14.32 5.75
N ARG A 483 -10.09 -13.54 5.15
CA ARG A 483 -10.77 -12.44 5.83
C ARG A 483 -11.82 -12.92 6.83
N THR A 484 -12.16 -14.21 6.85
CA THR A 484 -12.98 -14.78 7.94
C THR A 484 -12.24 -14.78 9.27
N LEU A 485 -10.90 -14.64 9.26
CA LEU A 485 -10.05 -14.57 10.44
C LEU A 485 -9.73 -13.14 10.88
N CYS A 486 -10.34 -12.12 10.27
CA CYS A 486 -10.25 -10.76 10.77
C CYS A 486 -11.02 -10.64 12.09
N ALA A 487 -10.45 -9.97 13.09
CA ALA A 487 -11.03 -9.86 14.44
C ALA A 487 -12.45 -9.28 14.40
N GLU A 488 -12.67 -8.24 13.59
CA GLU A 488 -13.98 -7.59 13.42
C GLU A 488 -15.01 -8.55 12.84
N PHE A 489 -14.60 -9.32 11.82
CA PHE A 489 -15.49 -10.24 11.14
C PHE A 489 -15.88 -11.39 12.06
N GLN A 490 -14.91 -11.96 12.78
CA GLN A 490 -15.15 -13.02 13.75
C GLN A 490 -16.12 -12.55 14.85
N LEU A 491 -15.92 -11.34 15.37
CA LEU A 491 -16.78 -10.79 16.42
C LEU A 491 -18.22 -10.60 15.92
N LEU A 492 -18.40 -10.03 14.73
CA LEU A 492 -19.73 -9.85 14.16
C LEU A 492 -20.44 -11.20 13.92
N VAL A 493 -19.71 -12.22 13.45
CA VAL A 493 -20.27 -13.58 13.27
C VAL A 493 -20.62 -14.21 14.62
N GLU A 494 -19.78 -14.05 15.64
CA GLU A 494 -20.05 -14.52 17.01
C GLU A 494 -21.35 -13.93 17.56
N VAL A 495 -21.52 -12.62 17.44
CA VAL A 495 -22.74 -11.93 17.91
C VAL A 495 -23.98 -12.41 17.14
N CYS A 496 -23.89 -12.60 15.81
CA CYS A 496 -24.98 -13.20 15.04
C CYS A 496 -25.32 -14.62 15.55
N GLU A 497 -24.34 -15.45 15.85
CA GLU A 497 -24.57 -16.79 16.40
C GLU A 497 -25.22 -16.74 17.79
N MET A 498 -24.80 -15.81 18.65
CA MET A 498 -25.40 -15.63 19.98
C MET A 498 -26.87 -15.21 19.88
N LEU A 499 -27.19 -14.27 18.99
CA LEU A 499 -28.58 -13.88 18.71
C LEU A 499 -29.41 -15.06 18.18
N ASN A 500 -28.84 -15.88 17.30
CA ASN A 500 -29.50 -17.07 16.76
C ASN A 500 -29.79 -18.10 17.87
N ARG A 501 -28.84 -18.33 18.79
CA ARG A 501 -29.02 -19.21 19.95
C ARG A 501 -30.05 -18.67 20.95
N SER A 502 -30.21 -17.35 21.04
CA SER A 502 -31.26 -16.69 21.82
C SER A 502 -32.65 -16.72 21.16
N GLY A 503 -32.82 -17.40 20.02
CA GLY A 503 -34.11 -17.59 19.36
C GLY A 503 -34.44 -16.62 18.22
N ILE A 504 -33.49 -15.78 17.80
CA ILE A 504 -33.65 -14.95 16.59
C ILE A 504 -33.26 -15.78 15.36
N GLU A 505 -34.24 -16.37 14.68
CA GLU A 505 -33.94 -17.12 13.45
C GLU A 505 -33.44 -16.18 12.35
N MET A 506 -32.19 -16.37 11.92
CA MET A 506 -31.50 -15.45 10.99
C MET A 506 -32.13 -15.38 9.59
N THR A 507 -32.88 -16.42 9.20
CA THR A 507 -33.64 -16.48 7.94
C THR A 507 -34.92 -15.64 7.98
N SER A 508 -35.44 -15.31 9.17
CA SER A 508 -36.69 -14.56 9.36
C SER A 508 -36.42 -13.05 9.47
N PRO A 509 -36.83 -12.23 8.48
CA PRO A 509 -36.70 -10.78 8.57
C PRO A 509 -37.48 -10.19 9.74
N GLU A 510 -38.65 -10.75 10.06
CA GLU A 510 -39.51 -10.29 11.16
C GLU A 510 -38.78 -10.40 12.52
N LEU A 511 -38.17 -11.56 12.80
CA LEU A 511 -37.41 -11.76 14.04
C LEU A 511 -36.18 -10.87 14.07
N ARG A 512 -35.41 -10.79 12.99
CA ARG A 512 -34.22 -9.94 12.94
C ARG A 512 -34.53 -8.45 13.09
N HIS A 513 -35.59 -7.95 12.44
CA HIS A 513 -35.98 -6.54 12.48
C HIS A 513 -36.67 -6.15 13.79
N SER A 514 -37.05 -7.14 14.61
CA SER A 514 -37.50 -6.93 15.99
C SER A 514 -36.35 -6.57 16.94
N VAL A 515 -35.11 -6.95 16.61
CA VAL A 515 -33.94 -6.68 17.44
C VAL A 515 -33.59 -5.20 17.38
N TYR A 516 -33.42 -4.59 18.56
CA TYR A 516 -32.99 -3.20 18.70
C TYR A 516 -32.05 -3.03 19.89
N GLY A 517 -31.33 -1.91 19.92
CA GLY A 517 -30.36 -1.58 20.96
C GLY A 517 -29.09 -1.01 20.36
N TYR A 518 -27.94 -1.23 21.01
CA TYR A 518 -26.67 -0.71 20.53
C TYR A 518 -25.55 -1.73 20.65
N MET A 519 -24.52 -1.53 19.83
CA MET A 519 -23.27 -2.27 19.85
C MET A 519 -22.10 -1.30 19.68
N ASN A 520 -21.34 -1.10 20.75
CA ASN A 520 -20.07 -0.39 20.70
C ASN A 520 -18.96 -1.35 20.29
N MET A 521 -18.11 -0.93 19.36
CA MET A 521 -16.91 -1.64 18.93
C MET A 521 -15.70 -0.73 19.01
N TYR A 522 -14.64 -1.24 19.62
CA TYR A 522 -13.32 -0.63 19.65
C TYR A 522 -12.38 -1.44 18.77
N LEU A 523 -11.75 -0.76 17.81
CA LEU A 523 -10.77 -1.31 16.89
C LEU A 523 -9.38 -0.80 17.24
N SER A 524 -8.43 -1.72 17.41
CA SER A 524 -7.02 -1.35 17.62
C SER A 524 -6.32 -0.84 16.36
N GLU A 525 -6.80 -1.24 15.17
CA GLU A 525 -6.26 -0.87 13.87
C GLU A 525 -7.40 -0.62 12.86
N PRO A 526 -7.13 0.12 11.76
CA PRO A 526 -8.12 0.33 10.71
C PRO A 526 -8.63 -0.96 10.08
N SER A 527 -9.95 -1.11 10.01
CA SER A 527 -10.59 -2.28 9.42
C SER A 527 -10.33 -2.41 7.92
N CYS A 528 -10.18 -3.65 7.47
CA CYS A 528 -10.19 -3.93 6.05
C CYS A 528 -11.59 -3.69 5.44
N VAL A 529 -11.66 -3.38 4.15
CA VAL A 529 -12.93 -3.07 3.45
C VAL A 529 -13.92 -4.24 3.55
N SER A 530 -13.42 -5.47 3.59
CA SER A 530 -14.21 -6.70 3.81
C SER A 530 -14.93 -6.68 5.17
N CYS A 531 -14.26 -6.24 6.24
CA CYS A 531 -14.85 -6.10 7.57
C CYS A 531 -15.82 -4.92 7.66
N VAL A 532 -15.52 -3.80 7.01
CA VAL A 532 -16.45 -2.66 6.91
C VAL A 532 -17.74 -3.08 6.20
N GLY A 533 -17.61 -3.85 5.13
CA GLY A 533 -18.77 -4.47 4.48
C GLY A 533 -19.48 -5.50 5.36
N GLY A 534 -18.76 -6.22 6.23
CA GLY A 534 -19.34 -7.05 7.29
C GLY A 534 -20.18 -6.26 8.31
N MET A 535 -19.68 -5.09 8.75
CA MET A 535 -20.42 -4.18 9.63
C MET A 535 -21.70 -3.67 8.96
N LYS A 536 -21.64 -3.35 7.66
CA LYS A 536 -22.84 -2.94 6.91
C LYS A 536 -23.84 -4.08 6.76
N GLN A 537 -23.38 -5.30 6.47
CA GLN A 537 -24.24 -6.49 6.45
C GLN A 537 -24.91 -6.72 7.81
N PHE A 538 -24.20 -6.52 8.91
CA PHE A 538 -24.75 -6.61 10.27
C PHE A 538 -25.86 -5.57 10.51
N GLN A 539 -25.62 -4.30 10.14
CA GLN A 539 -26.66 -3.25 10.22
C GLN A 539 -27.91 -3.58 9.38
N THR A 540 -27.73 -4.16 8.19
CA THR A 540 -28.87 -4.57 7.35
C THR A 540 -29.59 -5.80 7.91
N LEU A 541 -28.86 -6.71 8.56
CA LEU A 541 -29.49 -7.84 9.26
C LEU A 541 -30.31 -7.35 10.46
N PHE A 542 -29.80 -6.40 11.25
CA PHE A 542 -30.44 -5.90 12.47
C PHE A 542 -30.66 -4.38 12.39
N PRO A 543 -31.64 -3.91 11.61
CA PRO A 543 -31.80 -2.48 11.33
C PRO A 543 -32.11 -1.63 12.57
N GLY A 544 -32.65 -2.22 13.64
CA GLY A 544 -32.89 -1.54 14.91
C GLY A 544 -31.67 -1.43 15.83
N VAL A 545 -30.52 -1.99 15.45
CA VAL A 545 -29.29 -1.94 16.25
C VAL A 545 -28.40 -0.80 15.79
N ASP A 546 -28.06 0.10 16.71
CA ASP A 546 -27.09 1.15 16.47
C ASP A 546 -25.66 0.62 16.65
N LEU A 547 -24.99 0.46 15.52
CA LEU A 547 -23.60 0.04 15.45
C LEU A 547 -22.68 1.27 15.57
N LEU A 548 -21.87 1.29 16.62
CA LEU A 548 -20.98 2.39 16.98
C LEU A 548 -19.54 1.88 16.95
N VAL A 549 -18.70 2.41 16.08
CA VAL A 549 -17.35 1.87 15.85
C VAL A 549 -16.32 2.98 16.03
N GLU A 550 -15.34 2.78 16.92
CA GLU A 550 -14.17 3.64 17.09
C GLU A 550 -12.90 2.89 16.68
N CYS A 551 -12.00 3.59 15.99
CA CYS A 551 -10.67 3.09 15.62
C CYS A 551 -9.61 4.07 16.09
N SER A 552 -9.03 3.79 17.26
CA SER A 552 -7.86 4.51 17.75
C SER A 552 -6.80 3.51 18.21
N SER A 553 -5.53 3.88 18.07
CA SER A 553 -4.46 2.99 18.54
C SER A 553 -4.44 3.00 20.07
N VAL A 554 -4.58 1.82 20.70
CA VAL A 554 -4.40 1.63 22.16
C VAL A 554 -2.95 1.89 22.55
N VAL A 555 -2.05 1.58 21.61
CA VAL A 555 -0.62 1.72 21.74
C VAL A 555 -0.28 3.07 21.10
N GLU A 556 0.01 4.09 21.92
CA GLU A 556 0.98 5.13 21.50
C GLU A 556 2.10 4.40 20.78
N PRO A 557 2.55 4.84 19.60
CA PRO A 557 3.47 4.07 18.79
C PRO A 557 4.55 3.46 19.69
N LEU A 558 4.78 2.15 19.63
CA LEU A 558 5.98 1.54 20.21
C LEU A 558 7.26 2.30 19.72
N MET A 559 7.14 3.02 18.60
CA MET A 559 8.07 4.04 18.12
C MET A 559 8.30 5.20 19.11
N ALA A 560 7.27 5.77 19.74
CA ALA A 560 7.42 6.86 20.72
C ALA A 560 8.13 6.38 22.00
N ARG A 561 7.88 5.16 22.47
CA ARG A 561 8.64 4.56 23.59
C ARG A 561 10.08 4.19 23.18
N MET A 562 10.30 3.68 21.96
CA MET A 562 11.64 3.39 21.45
C MET A 562 12.46 4.66 21.14
N GLU A 563 11.83 5.73 20.65
CA GLU A 563 12.45 7.05 20.42
C GLU A 563 12.78 7.73 21.75
N MET A 564 11.93 7.58 22.77
CA MET A 564 12.24 8.02 24.14
C MET A 564 13.37 7.19 24.78
N ASP A 565 13.41 5.87 24.55
CA ASP A 565 14.50 5.00 25.02
C ASP A 565 15.82 5.18 24.25
N LEU A 566 15.76 5.54 22.96
CA LEU A 566 16.96 5.93 22.19
C LEU A 566 17.45 7.31 22.62
N ALA A 567 16.53 8.26 22.83
CA ALA A 567 16.87 9.62 23.26
C ALA A 567 17.39 9.66 24.71
N SER A 568 16.96 8.75 25.58
CA SER A 568 17.50 8.60 26.94
C SER A 568 18.91 8.00 26.91
N ARG A 569 19.15 6.95 26.11
CA ARG A 569 20.48 6.33 25.93
C ARG A 569 21.50 7.26 25.28
N VAL A 570 21.08 8.06 24.29
CA VAL A 570 21.95 9.06 23.65
C VAL A 570 22.34 10.18 24.63
N ARG A 571 21.46 10.55 25.58
CA ARG A 571 21.77 11.53 26.64
C ARG A 571 22.72 10.99 27.70
N GLU A 572 22.65 9.69 28.02
CA GLU A 572 23.59 9.04 28.94
C GLU A 572 25.00 8.92 28.34
N ASP A 573 25.11 8.64 27.04
CA ASP A 573 26.40 8.58 26.33
C ASP A 573 27.05 9.97 26.12
N THR A 574 26.26 11.05 26.06
CA THR A 574 26.79 12.43 25.98
C THR A 574 27.13 13.05 27.35
N GLN A 575 26.74 12.43 28.46
CA GLN A 575 27.16 12.84 29.81
C GLN A 575 28.36 12.06 30.34
N THR A 576 28.78 11.00 29.64
CA THR A 576 29.93 10.15 30.01
C THR A 576 31.12 10.26 29.05
N THR A 577 31.09 11.23 28.13
CA THR A 577 32.25 11.71 27.34
C THR A 577 32.48 13.18 27.60
#